data_AF-G5IMU2-F1
#
_entry.id   AF-G5IMU2-F1
#
_cell.length_a   1.000
_cell.length_b   1.000
_cell.length_c   1.000
_cell.angle_alpha   90.00
_cell.angle_beta   90.00
_cell.angle_gamma   90.00
#
_symmetry.space_group_name_H-M   'P 1'
#
loop_
_entity.id
_entity.type
_entity.pdbx_description
1 polymer ?
#
loop_
_entity_poly.entity_id
_entity_poly.type
_entity_poly.pdbx_seq_one_letter_code
_entity_poly.pdbx_strand_id
1 'polypeptide(L)'
;MKMTRREKIIWCLFAGILVLLFLLSSTDFIIKEEQTEIYPVSIIIGDTTDDYYSNFRKGVDKAADEYNVDVNFITLYEKGNVTEQMDLLKREVDDGAKAVVLVPLKQEECRTILEEMVLASPLIVMGNIFPGDWAMTGISQDYQEAGRMLGEAITKENTPDKPVFLFTEGLDYGYNREVYAGLLNALSQAGFQAHLYEMNKNGMPNAPSEEHEDFFRWTMETHVYPDSGEAIIAALDVKSLERAADIIAGSPANMTSLPTLYGFGSTTKILNQMDRGVIKGLIATNQFDAGYLSIVKAVDAIEKRGDREQIVLESYYIEKEDLQKTHFEKILYPIE
;
A
#
# COMPACT_ATOMS: atom_id res chain seq x y z
N MET A 1 -4.94 40.61 70.61
CA MET A 1 -4.15 39.47 71.14
C MET A 1 -2.73 39.59 70.57
N LYS A 2 -1.70 39.83 71.40
CA LYS A 2 -0.31 39.96 70.91
C LYS A 2 0.25 38.56 70.67
N MET A 3 0.52 38.20 69.41
CA MET A 3 1.16 36.92 69.08
C MET A 3 2.50 36.78 69.81
N THR A 4 2.68 35.63 70.43
CA THR A 4 3.90 35.23 71.12
C THR A 4 5.03 34.99 70.11
N ARG A 5 6.29 35.06 70.57
CA ARG A 5 7.46 34.92 69.69
C ARG A 5 7.50 33.55 68.99
N ARG A 6 6.95 32.49 69.61
CA ARG A 6 6.84 31.14 69.02
C ARG A 6 5.80 31.07 67.91
N GLU A 7 4.63 31.69 68.06
CA GLU A 7 3.59 31.72 67.02
C GLU A 7 4.09 32.42 65.75
N LYS A 8 4.82 33.54 65.90
CA LYS A 8 5.41 34.25 64.75
C LYS A 8 6.41 33.37 63.97
N ILE A 9 7.21 32.56 64.67
CA ILE A 9 8.16 31.64 64.04
C ILE A 9 7.42 30.55 63.27
N ILE A 10 6.35 29.99 63.84
CA ILE A 10 5.52 28.97 63.17
C ILE A 10 4.87 29.54 61.91
N TRP A 11 4.28 30.73 61.98
CA TRP A 11 3.67 31.38 60.81
C TRP A 11 4.68 31.73 59.72
N CYS A 12 5.91 32.16 60.07
CA CYS A 12 6.98 32.38 59.10
C CYS A 12 7.44 31.07 58.44
N LEU A 13 7.56 29.99 59.21
CA LEU A 13 7.89 28.66 58.67
C LEU A 13 6.80 28.17 57.71
N PHE A 14 5.53 28.34 58.09
CA PHE A 14 4.40 27.94 57.28
C PHE A 14 4.34 28.73 55.96
N ALA A 15 4.57 30.04 56.02
CA ALA A 15 4.69 30.88 54.82
C ALA A 15 5.87 30.45 53.94
N GLY A 16 7.02 30.12 54.54
CA GLY A 16 8.19 29.61 53.81
C GLY A 16 7.91 28.28 53.09
N ILE A 17 7.20 27.35 53.75
CA ILE A 17 6.78 26.08 53.16
C ILE A 17 5.80 26.30 52.02
N LEU A 18 4.83 27.22 52.17
CA LEU A 18 3.89 27.56 51.11
C LEU A 18 4.57 28.17 49.90
N VAL A 19 5.54 29.06 50.10
CA VAL A 19 6.34 29.64 49.00
C VAL A 19 7.20 28.56 48.32
N LEU A 20 7.79 27.65 49.09
CA LEU A 20 8.55 26.52 48.54
C LEU A 20 7.66 25.60 47.71
N LEU A 21 6.49 25.22 48.23
CA LEU A 21 5.52 24.39 47.49
C LEU A 21 5.00 25.11 46.24
N PHE A 22 4.75 26.42 46.33
CA PHE A 22 4.39 27.22 45.16
C PHE A 22 5.49 27.22 44.10
N LEU A 23 6.76 27.42 44.49
CA LEU A 23 7.88 27.36 43.55
C LEU A 23 8.05 25.97 42.95
N LEU A 24 7.95 24.91 43.75
CA LEU A 24 8.03 23.53 43.27
C LEU A 24 6.85 23.14 42.35
N SER A 25 5.70 23.79 42.52
CA SER A 25 4.52 23.60 41.66
C SER A 25 4.52 24.52 40.44
N SER A 26 5.12 25.71 40.52
CA SER A 26 5.12 26.71 39.42
C SER A 26 6.37 26.65 38.57
N THR A 27 7.35 25.83 38.95
CA THR A 27 8.54 25.56 38.15
C THR A 27 8.52 24.08 37.78
N ASP A 28 8.84 23.76 36.53
CA ASP A 28 8.90 22.38 36.01
C ASP A 28 10.08 21.57 36.60
N PHE A 29 10.52 21.88 37.82
CA PHE A 29 11.62 21.22 38.52
C PHE A 29 11.24 19.82 39.03
N ILE A 30 9.96 19.54 39.27
CA ILE A 30 9.47 18.24 39.77
C ILE A 30 8.79 17.41 38.67
N ILE A 31 8.01 18.03 37.78
CA ILE A 31 7.29 17.35 36.70
C ILE A 31 7.71 18.01 35.41
N LYS A 32 8.74 17.45 34.77
CA LYS A 32 9.05 17.77 33.39
C LYS A 32 8.05 16.97 32.56
N GLU A 33 6.92 17.56 32.21
CA GLU A 33 6.13 17.00 31.11
C GLU A 33 7.07 17.03 29.89
N GLU A 34 7.55 15.87 29.47
CA GLU A 34 8.11 15.75 28.13
C GLU A 34 6.97 16.15 27.21
N GLN A 35 7.06 17.35 26.63
CA GLN A 35 6.20 17.72 25.52
C GLN A 35 6.49 16.68 24.44
N THR A 36 5.60 15.69 24.32
CA THR A 36 5.68 14.65 23.31
C THR A 36 5.73 15.34 21.96
N GLU A 37 6.87 15.28 21.30
CA GLU A 37 7.06 15.92 20.02
C GLU A 37 6.13 15.24 19.00
N ILE A 38 5.22 16.01 18.41
CA ILE A 38 4.34 15.51 17.37
C ILE A 38 5.06 15.62 16.02
N TYR A 39 5.06 14.54 15.27
CA TYR A 39 5.69 14.46 13.95
C TYR A 39 4.61 14.55 12.85
N PRO A 40 4.48 15.66 12.11
CA PRO A 40 3.59 15.70 10.96
C PRO A 40 4.20 14.88 9.81
N VAL A 41 3.49 13.85 9.34
CA VAL A 41 3.90 12.97 8.24
C VAL A 41 2.78 12.91 7.21
N SER A 42 3.09 13.22 5.96
CA SER A 42 2.10 13.11 4.87
C SER A 42 2.31 11.80 4.11
N ILE A 43 1.22 11.10 3.81
CA ILE A 43 1.20 9.90 2.95
C ILE A 43 0.50 10.26 1.67
N ILE A 44 1.17 10.05 0.54
CA ILE A 44 0.67 10.42 -0.79
C ILE A 44 0.53 9.17 -1.63
N ILE A 45 -0.72 8.83 -1.96
CA ILE A 45 -1.04 7.68 -2.78
C ILE A 45 -1.32 8.07 -4.23
N GLY A 46 -1.09 7.13 -5.15
CA GLY A 46 -1.31 7.32 -6.59
C GLY A 46 -2.77 7.14 -7.04
N ASP A 47 -3.72 7.08 -6.11
CA ASP A 47 -5.12 6.77 -6.39
C ASP A 47 -6.04 7.90 -5.94
N THR A 48 -7.24 7.93 -6.51
CA THR A 48 -8.28 8.92 -6.17
C THR A 48 -9.14 8.53 -4.96
N THR A 49 -9.02 7.28 -4.49
CA THR A 49 -9.66 6.77 -3.27
C THR A 49 -8.67 5.93 -2.49
N ASP A 50 -8.91 5.75 -1.20
CA ASP A 50 -8.07 4.97 -0.28
C ASP A 50 -8.64 3.56 0.00
N ASP A 51 -9.68 3.12 -0.72
CA ASP A 51 -10.37 1.85 -0.47
C ASP A 51 -9.41 0.64 -0.47
N TYR A 52 -8.45 0.63 -1.40
CA TYR A 52 -7.39 -0.37 -1.50
C TYR A 52 -6.43 -0.35 -0.30
N TYR A 53 -6.23 0.81 0.31
CA TYR A 53 -5.27 1.04 1.38
C TYR A 53 -5.89 0.89 2.78
N SER A 54 -7.10 0.37 2.92
CA SER A 54 -7.75 0.21 4.23
C SER A 54 -6.91 -0.57 5.25
N ASN A 55 -6.31 -1.71 4.88
CA ASN A 55 -5.44 -2.48 5.77
C ASN A 55 -4.09 -1.79 6.01
N PHE A 56 -3.56 -1.10 4.98
CA PHE A 56 -2.37 -0.26 5.12
C PHE A 56 -2.60 0.88 6.12
N ARG A 57 -3.74 1.57 6.03
CA ARG A 57 -4.16 2.67 6.90
C ARG A 57 -4.30 2.23 8.35
N LYS A 58 -4.79 1.02 8.63
CA LYS A 58 -4.79 0.46 9.99
C LYS A 58 -3.39 0.36 10.59
N GLY A 59 -2.41 -0.08 9.79
CA GLY A 59 -1.01 -0.13 10.22
C GLY A 59 -0.43 1.25 10.47
N VAL A 60 -0.74 2.20 9.58
CA VAL A 60 -0.39 3.62 9.72
C VAL A 60 -0.97 4.21 11.00
N ASP A 61 -2.28 4.08 11.22
CA ASP A 61 -2.99 4.63 12.39
C ASP A 61 -2.41 4.03 13.68
N LYS A 62 -2.15 2.72 13.69
CA LYS A 62 -1.52 2.04 14.82
C LYS A 62 -0.14 2.60 15.17
N ALA A 63 0.71 2.79 14.17
CA ALA A 63 2.03 3.37 14.36
C ALA A 63 1.96 4.88 14.70
N ALA A 64 0.98 5.60 14.14
CA ALA A 64 0.80 7.01 14.43
C ALA A 64 0.49 7.25 15.90
N ASP A 65 -0.39 6.44 16.47
CA ASP A 65 -0.72 6.45 17.91
C ASP A 65 0.49 6.11 18.78
N GLU A 66 1.31 5.13 18.39
CA GLU A 66 2.46 4.68 19.20
C GLU A 66 3.65 5.64 19.15
N TYR A 67 3.83 6.36 18.05
CA TYR A 67 4.99 7.22 17.79
C TYR A 67 4.67 8.72 17.79
N ASN A 68 3.47 9.13 18.20
CA ASN A 68 3.00 10.52 18.24
C ASN A 68 3.10 11.22 16.88
N VAL A 69 2.63 10.56 15.82
CA VAL A 69 2.66 11.08 14.46
C VAL A 69 1.29 11.63 14.09
N ASP A 70 1.26 12.85 13.56
CA ASP A 70 0.06 13.44 12.95
C ASP A 70 0.09 13.12 11.45
N VAL A 71 -0.79 12.23 11.01
CA VAL A 71 -0.76 11.69 9.65
C VAL A 71 -1.77 12.38 8.74
N ASN A 72 -1.27 12.98 7.65
CA ASN A 72 -2.09 13.50 6.55
C ASN A 72 -2.11 12.50 5.40
N PHE A 73 -3.25 11.84 5.16
CA PHE A 73 -3.41 10.87 4.08
C PHE A 73 -4.02 11.54 2.84
N ILE A 74 -3.32 11.51 1.70
CA ILE A 74 -3.60 12.35 0.53
C ILE A 74 -3.78 11.47 -0.72
N THR A 75 -4.89 11.70 -1.40
CA THR A 75 -5.28 11.07 -2.66
C THR A 75 -5.15 12.04 -3.82
N LEU A 76 -5.10 11.52 -5.04
CA LEU A 76 -5.16 12.33 -6.26
C LEU A 76 -6.60 12.80 -6.54
N TYR A 77 -6.74 13.89 -7.28
CA TYR A 77 -7.99 14.36 -7.87
C TYR A 77 -8.28 13.62 -9.18
N GLU A 78 -7.25 13.41 -10.02
CA GLU A 78 -7.38 12.75 -11.31
C GLU A 78 -6.56 11.45 -11.37
N LYS A 79 -7.19 10.39 -11.88
CA LYS A 79 -6.52 9.09 -12.04
C LYS A 79 -5.39 9.20 -13.07
N GLY A 80 -4.22 8.65 -12.74
CA GLY A 80 -3.13 8.53 -13.71
C GLY A 80 -2.24 9.77 -13.81
N ASN A 81 -2.47 10.81 -13.02
CA ASN A 81 -1.74 12.07 -13.10
C ASN A 81 -0.48 12.08 -12.20
N VAL A 82 0.67 11.69 -12.77
CA VAL A 82 1.96 11.67 -12.05
C VAL A 82 2.42 13.07 -11.65
N THR A 83 2.22 14.07 -12.53
CA THR A 83 2.60 15.46 -12.25
C THR A 83 1.86 15.98 -11.02
N GLU A 84 0.55 15.74 -10.95
CA GLU A 84 -0.26 16.09 -9.79
C GLU A 84 0.25 15.41 -8.51
N GLN A 85 0.60 14.12 -8.57
CA GLN A 85 1.16 13.41 -7.41
C GLN A 85 2.43 14.08 -6.89
N MET A 86 3.31 14.51 -7.79
CA MET A 86 4.57 15.18 -7.43
C MET A 86 4.35 16.62 -6.94
N ASP A 87 3.37 17.32 -7.48
CA ASP A 87 2.97 18.65 -7.00
C ASP A 87 2.39 18.58 -5.58
N LEU A 88 1.56 17.57 -5.28
CA LEU A 88 1.08 17.30 -3.92
C LEU A 88 2.25 16.99 -2.97
N LEU A 89 3.21 16.17 -3.40
CA LEU A 89 4.41 15.87 -2.61
C LEU A 89 5.18 17.12 -2.24
N LYS A 90 5.44 17.98 -3.22
CA LYS A 90 6.13 19.24 -2.97
C LYS A 90 5.34 20.13 -2.02
N ARG A 91 4.03 20.25 -2.22
CA ARG A 91 3.15 21.07 -1.37
C ARG A 91 3.22 20.63 0.09
N GLU A 92 3.13 19.33 0.37
CA GLU A 92 3.16 18.83 1.74
C GLU A 92 4.51 19.06 2.43
N VAL A 93 5.61 18.95 1.68
CA VAL A 93 6.95 19.31 2.18
C VAL A 93 7.01 20.81 2.51
N ASP A 94 6.51 21.66 1.61
CA ASP A 94 6.48 23.12 1.80
C ASP A 94 5.55 23.54 2.96
N ASP A 95 4.46 22.80 3.19
CA ASP A 95 3.48 23.02 4.27
C ASP A 95 3.96 22.49 5.64
N GLY A 96 5.15 21.88 5.70
CA GLY A 96 5.84 21.54 6.95
C GLY A 96 5.79 20.07 7.37
N ALA A 97 5.44 19.15 6.47
CA ALA A 97 5.59 17.72 6.73
C ALA A 97 7.06 17.39 7.05
N LYS A 98 7.31 16.76 8.21
CA LYS A 98 8.67 16.38 8.64
C LYS A 98 9.20 15.16 7.89
N ALA A 99 8.32 14.33 7.34
CA ALA A 99 8.65 13.28 6.38
C ALA A 99 7.44 13.05 5.45
N VAL A 100 7.70 12.45 4.30
CA VAL A 100 6.64 12.06 3.36
C VAL A 100 6.77 10.58 3.03
N VAL A 101 5.65 9.85 3.05
CA VAL A 101 5.53 8.49 2.53
C VAL A 101 4.90 8.57 1.15
N LEU A 102 5.62 8.11 0.11
CA LEU A 102 5.15 8.11 -1.27
C LEU A 102 4.82 6.69 -1.72
N VAL A 103 3.58 6.47 -2.18
CA VAL A 103 3.21 5.29 -2.99
C VAL A 103 3.25 5.71 -4.46
N PRO A 104 4.34 5.44 -5.19
CA PRO A 104 4.53 5.97 -6.54
C PRO A 104 3.50 5.40 -7.51
N LEU A 105 2.78 6.29 -8.21
CA LEU A 105 1.82 5.89 -9.23
C LEU A 105 2.51 5.21 -10.42
N LYS A 106 3.62 5.79 -10.88
CA LYS A 106 4.51 5.24 -11.92
C LYS A 106 5.96 5.45 -11.52
N GLN A 107 6.64 4.38 -11.13
CA GLN A 107 7.95 4.44 -10.49
C GLN A 107 8.96 5.31 -11.25
N GLU A 108 9.13 5.06 -12.55
CA GLU A 108 10.16 5.71 -13.35
C GLU A 108 9.87 7.20 -13.61
N GLU A 109 8.60 7.55 -13.82
CA GLU A 109 8.20 8.94 -14.01
C GLU A 109 8.34 9.74 -12.70
N CYS A 110 7.89 9.18 -11.56
CA CYS A 110 8.10 9.77 -10.24
C CYS A 110 9.59 9.96 -9.93
N ARG A 111 10.41 8.94 -10.17
CA ARG A 111 11.87 9.01 -9.97
C ARG A 111 12.49 10.15 -10.78
N THR A 112 12.13 10.26 -12.06
CA THR A 112 12.68 11.29 -12.95
C THR A 112 12.34 12.70 -12.46
N ILE A 113 11.10 12.93 -12.02
CA ILE A 113 10.69 14.24 -11.48
C ILE A 113 11.40 14.54 -10.16
N LEU A 114 11.55 13.54 -9.28
CA LEU A 114 12.20 13.71 -7.98
C LEU A 114 13.71 13.95 -8.08
N GLU A 115 14.38 13.48 -9.13
CA GLU A 115 15.80 13.79 -9.39
C GLU A 115 16.06 15.29 -9.62
N GLU A 116 15.06 16.01 -10.14
CA GLU A 116 15.11 17.46 -10.36
C GLU A 116 14.57 18.27 -9.17
N MET A 117 13.98 17.60 -8.17
CA MET A 117 13.34 18.23 -7.02
C MET A 117 14.30 18.37 -5.83
N VAL A 118 14.24 19.51 -5.15
CA VAL A 118 14.93 19.70 -3.86
C VAL A 118 13.93 19.45 -2.74
N LEU A 119 14.11 18.34 -2.01
CA LEU A 119 13.28 17.99 -0.87
C LEU A 119 13.96 18.40 0.44
N ALA A 120 13.22 19.14 1.28
CA ALA A 120 13.67 19.51 2.62
C ALA A 120 13.42 18.40 3.67
N SER A 121 12.49 17.49 3.37
CA SER A 121 12.06 16.41 4.25
C SER A 121 12.42 15.04 3.68
N PRO A 122 12.81 14.06 4.51
CA PRO A 122 13.06 12.70 4.08
C PRO A 122 11.83 12.03 3.46
N LEU A 123 12.08 11.15 2.50
CA LEU A 123 11.08 10.37 1.80
C LEU A 123 11.19 8.88 2.14
N ILE A 124 10.04 8.28 2.45
CA ILE A 124 9.85 6.84 2.52
C ILE A 124 9.10 6.41 1.25
N VAL A 125 9.64 5.45 0.51
CA VAL A 125 9.05 4.95 -0.74
C VAL A 125 8.36 3.62 -0.47
N MET A 126 7.07 3.53 -0.74
CA MET A 126 6.35 2.25 -0.77
C MET A 126 6.64 1.57 -2.10
N GLY A 127 7.76 0.86 -2.13
CA GLY A 127 8.41 0.47 -3.36
C GLY A 127 9.91 0.23 -3.22
N ASN A 128 10.56 0.04 -4.37
CA ASN A 128 12.01 0.04 -4.44
C ASN A 128 12.53 1.45 -4.17
N ILE A 129 13.53 1.54 -3.30
CA ILE A 129 14.12 2.81 -2.90
C ILE A 129 14.74 3.56 -4.10
N PHE A 130 14.43 4.84 -4.23
CA PHE A 130 15.02 5.71 -5.24
C PHE A 130 16.47 6.06 -4.91
N PRO A 131 17.35 6.27 -5.91
CA PRO A 131 18.79 6.45 -5.68
C PRO A 131 19.17 7.76 -4.98
N GLY A 132 18.26 8.73 -4.86
CA GLY A 132 18.52 10.01 -4.22
C GLY A 132 18.69 9.90 -2.69
N ASP A 133 19.57 10.74 -2.12
CA ASP A 133 19.86 10.76 -0.67
C ASP A 133 18.64 11.14 0.20
N TRP A 134 17.65 11.81 -0.39
CA TRP A 134 16.38 12.11 0.26
C TRP A 134 15.49 10.88 0.46
N ALA A 135 15.68 9.82 -0.33
CA ALA A 135 14.97 8.56 -0.15
C ALA A 135 15.70 7.72 0.91
N MET A 136 15.12 7.67 2.10
CA MET A 136 15.73 7.01 3.26
C MET A 136 15.39 5.52 3.32
N THR A 137 14.16 5.15 2.96
CA THR A 137 13.74 3.75 3.03
C THR A 137 12.83 3.38 1.87
N GLY A 138 13.09 2.23 1.26
CA GLY A 138 12.13 1.54 0.40
C GLY A 138 11.46 0.41 1.17
N ILE A 139 10.14 0.29 1.08
CA ILE A 139 9.35 -0.80 1.68
C ILE A 139 8.53 -1.44 0.57
N SER A 140 8.92 -2.65 0.15
CA SER A 140 8.24 -3.35 -0.93
C SER A 140 8.23 -4.85 -0.70
N GLN A 141 7.36 -5.56 -1.39
CA GLN A 141 7.61 -6.97 -1.69
C GLN A 141 8.60 -7.09 -2.86
N ASP A 142 9.19 -8.27 -3.04
CA ASP A 142 9.86 -8.58 -4.30
C ASP A 142 8.81 -8.86 -5.38
N TYR A 143 8.51 -7.85 -6.19
CA TYR A 143 7.47 -7.93 -7.21
C TYR A 143 7.77 -8.95 -8.31
N GLN A 144 9.04 -9.16 -8.64
CA GLN A 144 9.43 -10.17 -9.63
C GLN A 144 9.22 -11.58 -9.06
N GLU A 145 9.62 -11.81 -7.81
CA GLU A 145 9.37 -13.06 -7.11
C GLU A 145 7.86 -13.31 -6.93
N ALA A 146 7.09 -12.29 -6.55
CA ALA A 146 5.64 -12.36 -6.42
C ALA A 146 4.97 -12.74 -7.76
N GLY A 147 5.44 -12.17 -8.87
CA GLY A 147 5.05 -12.57 -10.23
C GLY A 147 5.39 -14.04 -10.52
N ARG A 148 6.60 -14.47 -10.18
CA ARG A 148 7.07 -15.85 -10.36
C ARG A 148 6.21 -16.84 -9.56
N MET A 149 5.92 -16.55 -8.29
CA MET A 149 5.06 -17.35 -7.41
C MET A 149 3.67 -17.56 -8.01
N LEU A 150 3.05 -16.51 -8.54
CA LEU A 150 1.75 -16.61 -9.20
C LEU A 150 1.82 -17.51 -10.46
N GLY A 151 2.90 -17.38 -11.23
CA GLY A 151 3.12 -18.18 -12.43
C GLY A 151 3.32 -19.66 -12.09
N GLU A 152 4.10 -19.95 -11.06
CA GLU A 152 4.28 -21.31 -10.55
C GLU A 152 2.96 -21.93 -10.10
N ALA A 153 2.11 -21.19 -9.38
CA ALA A 153 0.79 -21.65 -8.99
C ALA A 153 -0.07 -22.00 -10.21
N ILE A 154 -0.14 -21.08 -11.19
CA ILE A 154 -0.88 -21.32 -12.44
C ILE A 154 -0.37 -22.58 -13.16
N THR A 155 0.95 -22.75 -13.30
CA THR A 155 1.53 -23.91 -13.99
C THR A 155 1.32 -25.24 -13.27
N LYS A 156 1.21 -25.21 -11.94
CA LYS A 156 0.97 -26.40 -11.10
C LYS A 156 -0.47 -26.88 -11.19
N GLU A 157 -1.41 -25.95 -11.36
CA GLU A 157 -2.85 -26.21 -11.30
C GLU A 157 -3.49 -26.36 -12.68
N ASN A 158 -2.76 -26.03 -13.74
CA ASN A 158 -3.27 -26.03 -15.11
C ASN A 158 -2.31 -26.71 -16.07
N THR A 159 -2.77 -26.88 -17.31
CA THR A 159 -2.02 -27.52 -18.39
C THR A 159 -1.71 -26.51 -19.51
N PRO A 160 -0.56 -26.63 -20.20
CA PRO A 160 -0.11 -25.64 -21.20
C PRO A 160 -0.94 -25.56 -22.48
N ASP A 161 -1.93 -26.44 -22.67
CA ASP A 161 -2.88 -26.40 -23.77
C ASP A 161 -3.87 -25.23 -23.66
N LYS A 162 -3.98 -24.63 -22.47
CA LYS A 162 -4.82 -23.46 -22.21
C LYS A 162 -3.99 -22.17 -22.22
N PRO A 163 -4.38 -21.15 -23.00
CA PRO A 163 -3.72 -19.85 -22.96
C PRO A 163 -4.00 -19.12 -21.63
N VAL A 164 -3.04 -18.29 -21.22
CA VAL A 164 -3.16 -17.41 -20.04
C VAL A 164 -3.38 -15.97 -20.51
N PHE A 165 -4.50 -15.38 -20.12
CA PHE A 165 -4.83 -13.99 -20.42
C PHE A 165 -4.43 -13.11 -19.24
N LEU A 166 -3.51 -12.19 -19.50
CA LEU A 166 -2.93 -11.29 -18.51
C LEU A 166 -3.58 -9.92 -18.61
N PHE A 167 -4.11 -9.43 -17.49
CA PHE A 167 -4.82 -8.17 -17.42
C PHE A 167 -4.14 -7.21 -16.45
N THR A 168 -3.94 -5.97 -16.87
CA THR A 168 -3.32 -4.93 -16.04
C THR A 168 -3.84 -3.54 -16.38
N GLU A 169 -3.80 -2.61 -15.42
CA GLU A 169 -4.02 -1.18 -15.69
C GLU A 169 -2.99 -0.64 -16.69
N GLY A 170 -1.76 -1.16 -16.64
CA GLY A 170 -0.64 -0.81 -17.53
C GLY A 170 0.67 -1.25 -16.92
N LEU A 171 1.66 -1.62 -17.74
CA LEU A 171 2.97 -2.06 -17.24
C LEU A 171 3.82 -0.92 -16.65
N ASP A 172 3.43 0.33 -16.86
CA ASP A 172 4.07 1.52 -16.29
C ASP A 172 3.47 1.92 -14.93
N TYR A 173 2.34 1.33 -14.53
CA TYR A 173 1.70 1.56 -13.24
C TYR A 173 2.34 0.72 -12.14
N GLY A 174 2.61 1.34 -11.00
CA GLY A 174 3.21 0.71 -9.82
C GLY A 174 4.44 -0.11 -10.21
N TYR A 175 4.35 -1.42 -9.95
CA TYR A 175 5.40 -2.42 -10.20
C TYR A 175 4.89 -3.56 -11.11
N ASN A 176 3.92 -3.25 -11.98
CA ASN A 176 3.26 -4.25 -12.84
C ASN A 176 4.23 -4.88 -13.84
N ARG A 177 5.30 -4.17 -14.24
CA ARG A 177 6.34 -4.68 -15.13
C ARG A 177 7.15 -5.81 -14.51
N GLU A 178 7.54 -5.65 -13.26
CA GLU A 178 8.30 -6.63 -12.47
C GLU A 178 7.46 -7.89 -12.25
N VAL A 179 6.21 -7.71 -11.84
CA VAL A 179 5.21 -8.78 -11.72
C VAL A 179 5.05 -9.52 -13.05
N TYR A 180 4.84 -8.79 -14.14
CA TYR A 180 4.71 -9.36 -15.49
C TYR A 180 5.95 -10.17 -15.89
N ALA A 181 7.15 -9.65 -15.63
CA ALA A 181 8.39 -10.32 -15.98
C ALA A 181 8.57 -11.64 -15.22
N GLY A 182 8.30 -11.66 -13.91
CA GLY A 182 8.35 -12.86 -13.09
C GLY A 182 7.33 -13.91 -13.53
N LEU A 183 6.09 -13.49 -13.74
CA LEU A 183 4.98 -14.34 -14.18
C LEU A 183 5.26 -14.96 -15.55
N LEU A 184 5.61 -14.13 -16.54
CA LEU A 184 5.88 -14.56 -17.91
C LEU A 184 7.06 -15.55 -17.95
N ASN A 185 8.08 -15.34 -17.12
CA ASN A 185 9.21 -16.26 -17.05
C ASN A 185 8.77 -17.66 -16.59
N ALA A 186 7.99 -17.76 -15.51
CA ALA A 186 7.46 -19.04 -15.01
C ALA A 186 6.54 -19.73 -16.05
N LEU A 187 5.62 -18.98 -16.65
CA LEU A 187 4.69 -19.49 -17.66
C LEU A 187 5.44 -20.02 -18.90
N SER A 188 6.38 -19.24 -19.43
CA SER A 188 7.13 -19.60 -20.64
C SER A 188 8.03 -20.82 -20.43
N GLN A 189 8.66 -20.97 -19.27
CA GLN A 189 9.44 -22.17 -18.92
C GLN A 189 8.59 -23.44 -18.88
N ALA A 190 7.34 -23.33 -18.44
CA ALA A 190 6.37 -24.41 -18.42
C ALA A 190 5.63 -24.63 -19.76
N GLY A 191 5.94 -23.82 -20.78
CA GLY A 191 5.37 -23.96 -22.13
C GLY A 191 4.00 -23.33 -22.34
N PHE A 192 3.52 -22.50 -21.41
CA PHE A 192 2.26 -21.77 -21.55
C PHE A 192 2.40 -20.60 -22.53
N GLN A 193 1.32 -20.32 -23.26
CA GLN A 193 1.20 -19.09 -24.04
C GLN A 193 0.47 -18.02 -23.22
N ALA A 194 1.03 -16.81 -23.18
CA ALA A 194 0.46 -15.69 -22.44
C ALA A 194 0.12 -14.51 -23.36
N HIS A 195 -1.04 -13.90 -23.15
CA HIS A 195 -1.52 -12.74 -23.90
C HIS A 195 -1.76 -11.57 -22.95
N LEU A 196 -1.05 -10.46 -23.14
CA LEU A 196 -1.16 -9.27 -22.28
C LEU A 196 -2.16 -8.25 -22.83
N TYR A 197 -3.03 -7.77 -21.94
CA TYR A 197 -4.01 -6.71 -22.17
C TYR A 197 -3.83 -5.61 -21.11
N GLU A 198 -3.37 -4.45 -21.57
CA GLU A 198 -3.16 -3.24 -20.76
C GLU A 198 -4.36 -2.29 -20.93
N MET A 199 -4.94 -1.78 -19.85
CA MET A 199 -6.04 -0.81 -19.94
C MET A 199 -5.59 0.52 -20.55
N ASN A 200 -4.43 1.03 -20.17
CA ASN A 200 -3.99 2.40 -20.52
C ASN A 200 -3.15 2.48 -21.81
N LYS A 201 -3.26 1.50 -22.71
CA LYS A 201 -2.57 1.59 -24.00
C LYS A 201 -3.47 2.25 -25.02
N ASN A 202 -3.11 3.47 -25.40
CA ASN A 202 -3.52 4.07 -26.68
C ASN A 202 -3.21 3.08 -27.82
N GLY A 203 -4.18 2.26 -28.22
CA GLY A 203 -4.02 1.38 -29.38
C GLY A 203 -4.57 -0.03 -29.24
N MET A 204 -5.88 -0.16 -29.41
CA MET A 204 -6.39 -1.10 -30.40
C MET A 204 -7.20 -0.30 -31.42
N PRO A 205 -6.96 -0.42 -32.74
CA PRO A 205 -7.64 0.37 -33.77
C PRO A 205 -9.18 0.26 -33.80
N ASN A 206 -9.78 -0.60 -32.96
CA ASN A 206 -11.22 -0.83 -32.86
C ASN A 206 -11.69 -1.07 -31.39
N ALA A 207 -10.88 -0.77 -30.37
CA ALA A 207 -11.37 -0.86 -28.99
C ALA A 207 -12.43 0.25 -28.75
N PRO A 208 -13.52 -0.04 -28.03
CA PRO A 208 -14.48 0.99 -27.62
C PRO A 208 -13.74 2.14 -26.92
N SER A 209 -14.04 3.38 -27.30
CA SER A 209 -13.40 4.58 -26.76
C SER A 209 -13.57 4.70 -25.25
N GLU A 210 -12.44 4.66 -24.52
CA GLU A 210 -12.08 5.29 -23.23
C GLU A 210 -13.06 5.43 -22.03
N GLU A 211 -14.24 4.83 -22.06
CA GLU A 211 -14.98 4.55 -20.82
C GLU A 211 -14.84 3.06 -20.48
N HIS A 212 -13.69 2.79 -19.86
CA HIS A 212 -13.23 1.77 -18.92
C HIS A 212 -14.11 0.56 -18.55
N GLU A 213 -15.44 0.55 -18.75
CA GLU A 213 -16.24 -0.62 -18.39
C GLU A 213 -16.14 -1.78 -19.36
N ASP A 214 -16.05 -1.44 -20.65
CA ASP A 214 -16.22 -2.39 -21.72
C ASP A 214 -14.92 -3.05 -22.19
N PHE A 215 -13.73 -2.48 -21.95
CA PHE A 215 -12.50 -3.07 -22.51
C PHE A 215 -12.22 -4.48 -21.97
N PHE A 216 -12.25 -4.69 -20.65
CA PHE A 216 -12.04 -6.02 -20.06
C PHE A 216 -13.17 -6.97 -20.45
N ARG A 217 -14.42 -6.50 -20.41
CA ARG A 217 -15.59 -7.29 -20.77
C ARG A 217 -15.52 -7.72 -22.23
N TRP A 218 -15.30 -6.77 -23.14
CA TRP A 218 -15.11 -6.98 -24.57
C TRP A 218 -13.93 -7.91 -24.85
N THR A 219 -12.80 -7.74 -24.17
CA THR A 219 -11.63 -8.63 -24.32
C THR A 219 -11.98 -10.05 -23.88
N MET A 220 -12.66 -10.20 -22.74
CA MET A 220 -13.11 -11.50 -22.26
C MET A 220 -14.12 -12.13 -23.23
N GLU A 221 -15.09 -11.36 -23.71
CA GLU A 221 -16.11 -11.80 -24.67
C GLU A 221 -15.57 -12.13 -26.06
N THR A 222 -14.50 -11.46 -26.49
CA THR A 222 -13.94 -11.61 -27.85
C THR A 222 -12.80 -12.62 -27.90
N HIS A 223 -12.03 -12.75 -26.82
CA HIS A 223 -10.79 -13.53 -26.81
C HIS A 223 -10.76 -14.66 -25.79
N VAL A 224 -11.50 -14.54 -24.69
CA VAL A 224 -11.49 -15.55 -23.60
C VAL A 224 -12.64 -16.54 -23.76
N TYR A 225 -13.82 -16.08 -24.18
CA TYR A 225 -15.04 -16.88 -24.26
C TYR A 225 -15.32 -17.59 -25.60
N PRO A 226 -14.91 -17.09 -26.79
CA PRO A 226 -15.30 -17.72 -28.06
C PRO A 226 -14.57 -19.02 -28.41
N ASP A 227 -13.35 -19.24 -27.90
CA ASP A 227 -12.39 -20.24 -28.43
C ASP A 227 -12.21 -21.49 -27.55
N SER A 228 -13.29 -22.06 -26.99
CA SER A 228 -13.33 -23.42 -26.40
C SER A 228 -12.60 -23.65 -25.06
N GLY A 229 -13.36 -23.76 -23.97
CA GLY A 229 -12.90 -24.39 -22.72
C GLY A 229 -12.48 -23.44 -21.59
N GLU A 230 -12.08 -24.05 -20.47
CA GLU A 230 -11.60 -23.37 -19.25
C GLU A 230 -10.38 -22.49 -19.55
N ALA A 231 -10.58 -21.18 -19.72
CA ALA A 231 -9.50 -20.22 -19.89
C ALA A 231 -8.87 -19.83 -18.54
N ILE A 232 -7.61 -19.39 -18.56
CA ILE A 232 -6.89 -18.93 -17.36
C ILE A 232 -6.71 -17.42 -17.46
N ILE A 233 -7.10 -16.71 -16.41
CA ILE A 233 -6.93 -15.27 -16.29
C ILE A 233 -5.99 -14.98 -15.13
N ALA A 234 -4.98 -14.13 -15.36
CA ALA A 234 -4.15 -13.58 -14.29
C ALA A 234 -4.19 -12.05 -14.33
N ALA A 235 -4.71 -11.43 -13.28
CA ALA A 235 -4.70 -9.98 -13.12
C ALA A 235 -3.45 -9.55 -12.36
N LEU A 236 -2.68 -8.63 -12.94
CA LEU A 236 -1.35 -8.24 -12.42
C LEU A 236 -1.40 -7.19 -11.32
N ASP A 237 -2.56 -6.58 -11.11
CA ASP A 237 -2.81 -5.56 -10.09
C ASP A 237 -4.22 -5.70 -9.51
N VAL A 238 -4.42 -5.04 -8.37
CA VAL A 238 -5.66 -5.11 -7.57
C VAL A 238 -6.87 -4.66 -8.38
N LYS A 239 -6.78 -3.53 -9.10
CA LYS A 239 -7.93 -2.98 -9.83
C LYS A 239 -8.34 -3.89 -10.98
N SER A 240 -7.36 -4.46 -11.69
CA SER A 240 -7.60 -5.45 -12.73
C SER A 240 -8.22 -6.73 -12.17
N LEU A 241 -7.81 -7.17 -10.98
CA LEU A 241 -8.37 -8.36 -10.34
C LEU A 241 -9.82 -8.14 -9.93
N GLU A 242 -10.11 -7.03 -9.25
CA GLU A 242 -11.48 -6.67 -8.88
C GLU A 242 -12.40 -6.58 -10.10
N ARG A 243 -11.90 -5.95 -11.18
CA ARG A 243 -12.67 -5.80 -12.41
C ARG A 243 -12.93 -7.14 -13.10
N ALA A 244 -11.90 -7.98 -13.23
CA ALA A 244 -12.04 -9.32 -13.79
C ALA A 244 -13.02 -10.17 -12.96
N ALA A 245 -12.92 -10.11 -11.63
CA ALA A 245 -13.82 -10.83 -10.73
C ALA A 245 -15.27 -10.36 -10.87
N ASP A 246 -15.54 -9.06 -10.99
CA ASP A 246 -16.89 -8.53 -11.19
C ASP A 246 -17.49 -9.00 -12.54
N ILE A 247 -16.68 -9.05 -13.60
CA ILE A 247 -17.12 -9.52 -14.92
C ILE A 247 -17.47 -11.02 -14.86
N ILE A 248 -16.62 -11.85 -14.23
CA ILE A 248 -16.86 -13.29 -14.09
C ILE A 248 -18.09 -13.54 -13.20
N ALA A 249 -18.19 -12.85 -12.05
CA ALA A 249 -19.31 -13.00 -11.13
C ALA A 249 -20.66 -12.57 -11.74
N GLY A 250 -20.64 -11.59 -12.66
CA GLY A 250 -21.81 -11.12 -13.39
C GLY A 250 -22.14 -11.93 -14.65
N SER A 251 -21.34 -12.93 -15.02
CA SER A 251 -21.57 -13.73 -16.22
C SER A 251 -22.81 -14.64 -16.07
N PRO A 252 -23.61 -14.83 -17.14
CA PRO A 252 -24.88 -15.53 -17.03
C PRO A 252 -24.69 -17.03 -16.73
N ALA A 253 -25.59 -17.60 -15.92
CA ALA A 253 -25.49 -18.98 -15.39
C ALA A 253 -25.53 -20.10 -16.44
N ASN A 254 -25.79 -19.77 -17.71
CA ASN A 254 -25.82 -20.70 -18.84
C ASN A 254 -24.44 -20.88 -19.51
N MET A 255 -23.40 -20.23 -18.99
CA MET A 255 -22.04 -20.40 -19.46
C MET A 255 -21.48 -21.77 -19.05
N THR A 256 -21.02 -22.56 -20.02
CA THR A 256 -20.62 -23.96 -19.81
C THR A 256 -19.32 -24.11 -19.00
N SER A 257 -18.44 -23.10 -19.03
CA SER A 257 -17.20 -23.05 -18.24
C SER A 257 -16.82 -21.60 -17.95
N LEU A 258 -16.59 -21.28 -16.68
CA LEU A 258 -16.03 -19.98 -16.27
C LEU A 258 -14.50 -20.06 -16.30
N PRO A 259 -13.82 -18.94 -16.61
CA PRO A 259 -12.37 -18.88 -16.57
C PRO A 259 -11.88 -18.98 -15.12
N THR A 260 -10.71 -19.58 -14.95
CA THR A 260 -10.04 -19.62 -13.65
C THR A 260 -9.26 -18.33 -13.45
N LEU A 261 -9.57 -17.60 -12.37
CA LEU A 261 -9.00 -16.27 -12.11
C LEU A 261 -7.96 -16.31 -10.99
N TYR A 262 -6.79 -15.74 -11.27
CA TYR A 262 -5.71 -15.52 -10.32
C TYR A 262 -5.31 -14.03 -10.30
N GLY A 263 -4.65 -13.56 -9.25
CA GLY A 263 -4.08 -12.21 -9.27
C GLY A 263 -3.43 -11.73 -7.98
N PHE A 264 -3.41 -10.40 -7.79
CA PHE A 264 -2.75 -9.74 -6.65
C PHE A 264 -3.75 -8.94 -5.82
N GLY A 265 -3.54 -8.93 -4.50
CA GLY A 265 -4.23 -8.04 -3.58
C GLY A 265 -5.09 -8.75 -2.55
N SER A 266 -5.43 -8.02 -1.48
CA SER A 266 -6.15 -8.56 -0.33
C SER A 266 -7.24 -7.60 0.16
N THR A 267 -7.89 -6.86 -0.76
CA THR A 267 -9.04 -6.02 -0.41
C THR A 267 -10.19 -6.88 0.07
N THR A 268 -11.06 -6.33 0.92
CA THR A 268 -12.28 -7.03 1.37
C THR A 268 -13.10 -7.56 0.19
N LYS A 269 -13.15 -6.82 -0.92
CA LYS A 269 -13.83 -7.26 -2.15
C LYS A 269 -13.15 -8.46 -2.80
N ILE A 270 -11.83 -8.44 -2.97
CA ILE A 270 -11.07 -9.58 -3.49
C ILE A 270 -11.25 -10.82 -2.60
N LEU A 271 -11.10 -10.67 -1.29
CA LEU A 271 -11.22 -11.79 -0.35
C LEU A 271 -12.64 -12.39 -0.36
N ASN A 272 -13.68 -11.56 -0.47
CA ASN A 272 -15.05 -12.03 -0.63
C ASN A 272 -15.27 -12.79 -1.95
N GLN A 273 -14.65 -12.35 -3.04
CA GLN A 273 -14.74 -13.03 -4.34
C GLN A 273 -13.98 -14.37 -4.33
N MET A 274 -12.87 -14.46 -3.60
CA MET A 274 -12.17 -15.72 -3.34
C MET A 274 -13.02 -16.68 -2.50
N ASP A 275 -13.65 -16.21 -1.42
CA ASP A 275 -14.54 -17.05 -0.61
C ASP A 275 -15.75 -17.57 -1.42
N ARG A 276 -16.26 -16.76 -2.35
CA ARG A 276 -17.31 -17.18 -3.31
C ARG A 276 -16.82 -18.16 -4.38
N GLY A 277 -15.51 -18.37 -4.50
CA GLY A 277 -14.90 -19.24 -5.51
C GLY A 277 -14.76 -18.63 -6.90
N VAL A 278 -14.90 -17.30 -7.03
CA VAL A 278 -14.67 -16.58 -8.29
C VAL A 278 -13.17 -16.43 -8.55
N ILE A 279 -12.40 -16.14 -7.51
CA ILE A 279 -10.93 -16.06 -7.55
C ILE A 279 -10.38 -17.37 -6.98
N LYS A 280 -9.52 -18.04 -7.76
CA LYS A 280 -8.93 -19.33 -7.41
C LYS A 280 -7.75 -19.19 -6.46
N GLY A 281 -6.84 -18.26 -6.75
CA GLY A 281 -5.65 -18.00 -5.93
C GLY A 281 -5.15 -16.58 -6.10
N LEU A 282 -4.52 -16.04 -5.06
CA LEU A 282 -4.00 -14.68 -5.11
C LEU A 282 -2.65 -14.58 -4.40
N ILE A 283 -1.86 -13.60 -4.82
CA ILE A 283 -0.68 -13.16 -4.08
C ILE A 283 -1.09 -12.04 -3.13
N ALA A 284 -0.80 -12.23 -1.84
CA ALA A 284 -0.99 -11.25 -0.79
C ALA A 284 0.35 -10.93 -0.10
N THR A 285 0.41 -9.71 0.42
CA THR A 285 1.49 -9.23 1.28
C THR A 285 0.86 -8.53 2.48
N ASN A 286 1.55 -8.50 3.62
CA ASN A 286 1.05 -7.85 4.82
C ASN A 286 1.01 -6.31 4.67
N GLN A 287 -0.14 -5.79 4.24
CA GLN A 287 -0.35 -4.35 4.09
C GLN A 287 -0.33 -3.61 5.43
N PHE A 288 -0.77 -4.25 6.52
CA PHE A 288 -0.71 -3.66 7.85
C PHE A 288 0.74 -3.40 8.26
N ASP A 289 1.62 -4.39 8.12
CA ASP A 289 3.05 -4.21 8.41
C ASP A 289 3.68 -3.17 7.48
N ALA A 290 3.29 -3.13 6.20
CA ALA A 290 3.75 -2.12 5.26
C ALA A 290 3.41 -0.69 5.74
N GLY A 291 2.16 -0.48 6.18
CA GLY A 291 1.69 0.80 6.73
C GLY A 291 2.38 1.17 8.03
N TYR A 292 2.45 0.23 8.96
CA TYR A 292 3.11 0.41 10.25
C TYR A 292 4.60 0.78 10.07
N LEU A 293 5.33 0.00 9.26
CA LEU A 293 6.74 0.23 8.98
C LEU A 293 6.97 1.56 8.27
N SER A 294 6.05 2.01 7.41
CA SER A 294 6.18 3.29 6.72
C SER A 294 6.27 4.47 7.70
N ILE A 295 5.48 4.43 8.78
CA ILE A 295 5.47 5.44 9.83
C ILE A 295 6.69 5.30 10.75
N VAL A 296 7.03 4.07 11.17
CA VAL A 296 8.24 3.85 11.97
C VAL A 296 9.48 4.38 11.25
N LYS A 297 9.59 4.11 9.95
CA LYS A 297 10.73 4.56 9.13
C LYS A 297 10.70 6.05 8.87
N ALA A 298 9.52 6.66 8.75
CA ALA A 298 9.39 8.11 8.70
C ALA A 298 9.92 8.76 9.99
N VAL A 299 9.58 8.23 11.16
CA VAL A 299 10.06 8.73 12.46
C VAL A 299 11.56 8.53 12.61
N ASP A 300 12.08 7.34 12.29
CA ASP A 300 13.52 7.06 12.27
C ASP A 300 14.26 8.11 11.41
N ALA A 301 13.75 8.40 10.21
CA ALA A 301 14.34 9.37 9.30
C ALA A 301 14.30 10.81 9.85
N ILE A 302 13.19 11.22 10.48
CA ILE A 302 13.05 12.54 11.12
C ILE A 302 14.07 12.71 12.24
N GLU A 303 14.22 11.69 13.08
CA GLU A 303 15.14 11.68 14.20
C GLU A 303 16.60 11.41 13.78
N LYS A 304 16.85 11.23 12.48
CA LYS A 304 18.17 10.89 11.89
C LYS A 304 18.75 9.61 12.50
N ARG A 305 17.88 8.64 12.74
CA ARG A 305 18.20 7.29 13.21
C ARG A 305 18.18 6.34 12.02
N GLY A 306 19.19 5.49 11.94
CA GLY A 306 19.30 4.48 10.89
C GLY A 306 19.96 4.98 9.60
N ASP A 307 20.36 4.00 8.78
CA ASP A 307 20.94 4.22 7.47
C ASP A 307 19.89 4.00 6.38
N ARG A 308 20.24 4.42 5.17
CA ARG A 308 19.41 4.18 3.98
C ARG A 308 19.26 2.67 3.73
N GLU A 309 18.02 2.18 3.66
CA GLU A 309 17.75 0.74 3.58
C GLU A 309 16.58 0.35 2.66
N GLN A 310 16.61 -0.89 2.15
CA GLN A 310 15.49 -1.52 1.45
C GLN A 310 14.94 -2.64 2.34
N ILE A 311 13.67 -2.53 2.70
CA ILE A 311 12.94 -3.55 3.46
C ILE A 311 12.10 -4.36 2.48
N VAL A 312 12.26 -5.67 2.52
CA VAL A 312 11.49 -6.61 1.70
C VAL A 312 10.45 -7.31 2.56
N LEU A 313 9.18 -7.12 2.22
CA LEU A 313 8.04 -7.80 2.83
C LEU A 313 7.82 -9.16 2.15
N GLU A 314 7.42 -10.14 2.95
CA GLU A 314 7.12 -11.48 2.46
C GLU A 314 5.81 -11.50 1.68
N SER A 315 5.84 -12.18 0.53
CA SER A 315 4.66 -12.45 -0.31
C SER A 315 4.18 -13.87 -0.10
N TYR A 316 2.88 -14.05 -0.17
CA TYR A 316 2.21 -15.33 0.06
C TYR A 316 1.26 -15.63 -1.09
N TYR A 317 1.34 -16.86 -1.61
CA TYR A 317 0.27 -17.40 -2.44
C TYR A 317 -0.79 -18.02 -1.52
N ILE A 318 -2.03 -17.55 -1.64
CA ILE A 318 -3.15 -18.03 -0.84
C ILE A 318 -4.27 -18.53 -1.74
N GLU A 319 -4.95 -19.56 -1.27
CA GLU A 319 -6.18 -20.11 -1.84
C GLU A 319 -7.35 -19.94 -0.85
N LYS A 320 -8.55 -20.32 -1.27
CA LYS A 320 -9.75 -20.22 -0.44
C LYS A 320 -9.61 -20.91 0.93
N GLU A 321 -8.93 -22.05 0.97
CA GLU A 321 -8.70 -22.82 2.19
C GLU A 321 -7.74 -22.11 3.17
N ASP A 322 -6.93 -21.17 2.68
CA ASP A 322 -6.00 -20.39 3.47
C ASP A 322 -6.67 -19.24 4.22
N LEU A 323 -7.82 -18.74 3.74
CA LEU A 323 -8.53 -17.61 4.35
C LEU A 323 -8.87 -17.81 5.83
N GLN A 324 -9.07 -19.06 6.26
CA GLN A 324 -9.43 -19.43 7.64
C GLN A 324 -8.22 -19.87 8.48
N LYS A 325 -7.00 -19.89 7.91
CA LYS A 325 -5.81 -20.27 8.68
C LYS A 325 -5.38 -19.09 9.53
N THR A 326 -5.15 -19.35 10.82
CA THR A 326 -4.75 -18.34 11.82
C THR A 326 -3.53 -17.51 11.41
N HIS A 327 -2.62 -18.09 10.61
CA HIS A 327 -1.46 -17.36 10.08
C HIS A 327 -1.88 -16.23 9.12
N PHE A 328 -2.82 -16.49 8.21
CA PHE A 328 -3.28 -15.52 7.22
C PHE A 328 -4.37 -14.60 7.73
N GLU A 329 -5.13 -15.02 8.75
CA GLU A 329 -6.18 -14.19 9.36
C GLU A 329 -5.65 -12.80 9.76
N LYS A 330 -4.48 -12.74 10.39
CA LYS A 330 -3.85 -11.47 10.80
C LYS A 330 -3.33 -10.63 9.63
N ILE A 331 -2.90 -11.28 8.55
CA ILE A 331 -2.34 -10.63 7.36
C ILE A 331 -3.47 -10.03 6.51
N LEU A 332 -4.58 -10.75 6.38
CA LEU A 332 -5.69 -10.40 5.49
C LEU A 332 -6.78 -9.58 6.18
N TYR A 333 -6.99 -9.82 7.48
CA TYR A 333 -8.02 -9.17 8.29
C TYR A 333 -7.40 -8.57 9.56
N PRO A 334 -6.49 -7.59 9.45
CA PRO A 334 -5.95 -6.93 10.63
C PRO A 334 -7.10 -6.27 11.42
N ILE A 335 -7.21 -6.65 12.68
CA ILE A 335 -8.16 -6.10 13.66
C ILE A 335 -7.46 -4.95 14.38
N GLU A 336 -8.21 -3.89 14.69
CA GLU A 336 -7.76 -2.75 15.50
C GLU A 336 -7.35 -3.13 16.93
#